data_AF-A0A7H0XL10-F1
#
_entry.id   AF-A0A7H0XL10-F1
#
_cell.length_a   1.000
_cell.length_b   1.000
_cell.length_c   1.000
_cell.angle_alpha   90.00
_cell.angle_beta   90.00
_cell.angle_gamma   90.00
#
_symmetry.space_group_name_H-M   'P 1'
#
loop_
_entity.id
_entity.type
_entity.pdbx_description
1 polymer ?
#
loop_
_entity_poly.entity_id
_entity_poly.type
_entity_poly.pdbx_seq_one_letter_code
_entity_poly.pdbx_strand_id
1 'polypeptide(L)'
;NVWCAAGKGTFGTDEIVRRVHSSALDLVVRHRALHLPILGAPGVAAHEVLRRCGFRVNYAAIRASDLPEYLDNGMVTTTAMRKLTFTLLERAVLIPVEMVTSFKPNGIIAALLFLLFALFDSMGAGINLIVAYTGAVLAGTVAAPLLLPLIPGRSFAVKGALAGLLWVAIYGYLLPGHSWNTVTSAAALLALPAVSSFHALNFTGCTPYTSRSGVKKEMRF
;
A
#
# COMPACT_ATOMS: atom_id res chain seq x y z
N ASN A 1 0.47 4.83 8.82
CA ASN A 1 1.87 4.51 9.23
C ASN A 1 2.70 5.81 9.21
N VAL A 2 3.89 5.81 9.80
CA VAL A 2 4.75 7.02 9.89
C VAL A 2 5.15 7.56 8.51
N TRP A 3 5.50 6.67 7.57
CA TRP A 3 5.94 7.06 6.22
C TRP A 3 4.85 7.85 5.47
N CYS A 4 3.62 7.33 5.42
CA CYS A 4 2.49 8.01 4.82
C CYS A 4 2.16 9.30 5.57
N ALA A 5 2.26 9.31 6.89
CA ALA A 5 1.99 10.50 7.69
C ALA A 5 3.00 11.62 7.41
N ALA A 6 4.27 11.26 7.22
CA ALA A 6 5.33 12.18 6.84
C ALA A 6 5.11 12.73 5.43
N GLY A 7 4.76 11.87 4.47
CA GLY A 7 4.42 12.29 3.11
C GLY A 7 3.17 13.17 3.01
N LYS A 8 2.19 12.99 3.91
CA LYS A 8 0.96 13.79 3.99
C LYS A 8 1.09 15.05 4.88
N GLY A 9 2.25 15.28 5.51
CA GLY A 9 2.48 16.41 6.41
C GLY A 9 1.88 16.27 7.81
N THR A 10 1.10 15.23 8.08
CA THR A 10 0.54 14.93 9.42
C THR A 10 1.59 14.45 10.43
N PHE A 11 2.76 14.00 9.97
CA PHE A 11 3.96 13.78 10.78
C PHE A 11 5.07 14.68 10.22
N GLY A 12 5.05 15.95 10.58
CA GLY A 12 5.96 16.95 10.03
C GLY A 12 6.58 17.87 11.07
N THR A 13 7.43 18.78 10.62
CA THR A 13 8.12 19.76 11.48
C THR A 13 7.16 20.50 12.42
N ASP A 14 6.05 21.02 11.90
CA ASP A 14 5.06 21.76 12.70
C ASP A 14 4.40 20.87 13.75
N GLU A 15 4.06 19.63 13.39
CA GLU A 15 3.50 18.66 14.33
C GLU A 15 4.47 18.39 15.48
N ILE A 16 5.75 18.12 15.16
CA ILE A 16 6.78 17.82 16.15
C ILE A 16 6.97 19.01 17.09
N VAL A 17 7.15 20.22 16.56
CA VAL A 17 7.32 21.44 17.35
C VAL A 17 6.11 21.67 18.26
N ARG A 18 4.89 21.53 17.72
CA ARG A 18 3.66 21.67 18.51
C ARG A 18 3.61 20.66 19.64
N ARG A 19 3.96 19.39 19.38
CA ARG A 19 3.96 18.32 20.40
C ARG A 19 4.97 18.58 21.51
N VAL A 20 6.18 19.01 21.17
CA VAL A 20 7.22 19.39 22.15
C VAL A 20 6.70 20.46 23.11
N HIS A 21 6.13 21.55 22.59
CA HIS A 21 5.61 22.63 23.44
C HIS A 21 4.38 22.20 24.24
N SER A 22 3.42 21.50 23.61
CA SER A 22 2.19 21.07 24.30
C SER A 22 2.44 20.05 25.41
N SER A 23 3.55 19.31 25.34
CA SER A 23 3.97 18.35 26.37
C SER A 23 4.95 18.94 27.38
N ALA A 24 5.32 20.23 27.23
CA ALA A 24 6.34 20.90 28.03
C ALA A 24 7.63 20.07 28.15
N LEU A 25 8.02 19.42 27.06
CA LEU A 25 9.13 18.46 27.06
C LEU A 25 10.45 19.11 27.49
N ASP A 26 10.60 20.40 27.21
CA ASP A 26 11.72 21.24 27.59
C ASP A 26 11.87 21.45 29.10
N LEU A 27 10.80 21.22 29.88
CA LEU A 27 10.82 21.26 31.34
C LEU A 27 11.16 19.90 31.96
N VAL A 28 11.01 18.80 31.20
CA VAL A 28 11.16 17.43 31.71
C VAL A 28 12.55 16.86 31.42
N VAL A 29 13.15 17.17 30.27
CA VAL A 29 14.43 16.58 29.86
C VAL A 29 15.52 17.62 29.57
N ARG A 30 16.74 17.36 30.07
CA ARG A 30 17.90 18.28 29.89
C ARG A 30 18.66 18.06 28.58
N HIS A 31 18.68 16.84 28.04
CA HIS A 31 19.49 16.47 26.88
C HIS A 31 18.98 17.05 25.54
N ARG A 32 17.72 17.51 25.49
CA ARG A 32 17.07 18.13 24.32
C ARG A 32 17.31 17.39 23.00
N ALA A 33 17.16 16.06 23.03
CA ALA A 33 17.26 15.21 21.84
C ALA A 33 15.95 14.47 21.60
N LEU A 34 15.50 14.44 20.34
CA LEU A 34 14.33 13.70 19.89
C LEU A 34 14.79 12.55 18.99
N HIS A 35 14.46 11.33 19.37
CA HIS A 35 14.72 10.14 18.56
C HIS A 35 13.50 9.85 17.70
N LEU A 36 13.60 10.12 16.40
CA LEU A 36 12.51 9.91 15.46
C LEU A 36 12.75 8.66 14.61
N PRO A 37 11.68 7.98 14.18
CA PRO A 37 11.79 6.90 13.19
C PRO A 37 12.36 7.43 11.88
N ILE A 38 13.24 6.65 11.24
CA ILE A 38 13.90 7.03 9.97
C ILE A 38 12.88 7.31 8.87
N LEU A 39 11.77 6.57 8.85
CA LEU A 39 10.69 6.74 7.89
C LEU A 39 9.95 8.09 8.03
N GLY A 40 10.17 8.84 9.11
CA GLY A 40 9.65 10.20 9.28
C GLY A 40 10.50 11.29 8.60
N ALA A 41 11.72 10.97 8.19
CA ALA A 41 12.66 11.95 7.65
C ALA A 41 12.15 12.77 6.46
N PRO A 42 11.35 12.22 5.51
CA PRO A 42 10.81 13.01 4.40
C PRO A 42 9.87 14.15 4.83
N GLY A 43 9.25 14.07 6.00
CA GLY A 43 8.28 15.07 6.49
C GLY A 43 8.85 16.03 7.53
N VAL A 44 9.98 15.71 8.16
CA VAL A 44 10.53 16.47 9.29
C VAL A 44 11.86 17.13 8.92
N ALA A 45 11.86 18.46 8.88
CA ALA A 45 13.07 19.25 8.72
C ALA A 45 13.78 19.40 10.07
N ALA A 46 14.77 18.53 10.33
CA ALA A 46 15.50 18.48 11.60
C ALA A 46 16.11 19.83 12.04
N HIS A 47 16.63 20.60 11.08
CA HIS A 47 17.19 21.93 11.34
C HIS A 47 16.13 22.94 11.79
N GLU A 48 14.92 22.88 11.23
CA GLU A 48 13.81 23.74 11.66
C GLU A 48 13.28 23.33 13.05
N VAL A 49 13.22 22.04 13.36
CA VAL A 49 12.89 21.57 14.72
C VAL A 49 13.89 22.14 15.73
N LEU A 50 15.19 22.03 15.45
CA LEU A 50 16.24 22.59 16.30
C LEU A 50 16.10 24.10 16.46
N ARG A 51 15.88 24.83 15.35
CA ARG A 51 15.73 26.29 15.36
C ARG A 51 14.51 26.75 16.17
N ARG A 52 13.40 26.02 16.10
CA ARG A 52 12.11 26.47 16.68
C ARG A 52 11.89 26.04 18.12
N CYS A 53 12.39 24.88 18.53
CA CYS A 53 12.17 24.37 19.89
C CYS A 53 13.47 23.97 20.62
N GLY A 54 14.63 24.08 19.99
CA GLY A 54 15.92 23.77 20.60
C GLY A 54 16.21 22.28 20.74
N PHE A 55 15.39 21.40 20.16
CA PHE A 55 15.59 19.96 20.19
C PHE A 55 16.34 19.46 18.96
N ARG A 56 17.41 18.69 19.18
CA ARG A 56 18.13 18.00 18.12
C ARG A 56 17.37 16.74 17.72
N VAL A 57 17.07 16.59 16.43
CA VAL A 57 16.44 15.39 15.90
C VAL A 57 17.49 14.38 15.47
N ASN A 58 17.40 13.17 16.01
CA ASN A 58 18.20 12.01 15.64
C ASN A 58 17.28 10.97 15.00
N TYR A 59 17.60 10.49 13.80
CA TYR A 59 16.84 9.43 13.15
C TYR A 59 17.34 8.07 13.61
N ALA A 60 16.61 7.43 14.52
CA ALA A 60 17.07 6.28 15.28
C ALA A 60 17.04 4.97 14.48
N ALA A 61 15.85 4.40 14.26
CA ALA A 61 15.66 3.14 13.56
C ALA A 61 14.36 3.13 12.77
N ILE A 62 14.19 2.17 11.86
CA ILE A 62 12.92 1.93 11.17
C ILE A 62 11.93 1.22 12.10
N ARG A 63 12.39 0.21 12.86
CA ARG A 63 11.54 -0.58 13.76
C ARG A 63 11.75 -0.13 15.20
N ALA A 64 10.66 -0.04 15.95
CA ALA A 64 10.73 0.29 17.38
C ALA A 64 11.42 -0.81 18.20
N SER A 65 11.40 -2.06 17.73
CA SER A 65 12.10 -3.19 18.34
C SER A 65 13.61 -3.00 18.38
N ASP A 66 14.17 -2.16 17.51
CA ASP A 66 15.62 -1.96 17.41
C ASP A 66 16.10 -0.83 18.36
N LEU A 67 15.18 -0.18 19.09
CA LEU A 67 15.52 0.91 20.01
C LEU A 67 16.45 0.48 21.16
N PRO A 68 16.29 -0.70 21.80
CA PRO A 68 17.24 -1.13 22.83
C PRO A 68 18.67 -1.22 22.30
N GLU A 69 18.88 -1.94 21.19
CA GLU A 69 20.21 -2.06 20.57
C GLU A 69 20.77 -0.70 20.12
N TYR A 70 19.90 0.17 19.58
CA TYR A 70 20.29 1.53 19.21
C TYR A 70 20.75 2.35 20.41
N LEU A 71 20.11 2.22 21.57
CA LEU A 71 20.53 2.93 22.78
C LEU A 71 21.83 2.35 23.35
N ASP A 72 21.95 1.03 23.38
CA ASP A 72 23.12 0.31 23.92
C ASP A 72 24.39 0.53 23.08
N ASN A 73 24.23 0.71 21.76
CA ASN A 73 25.35 0.94 20.83
C ASN A 73 25.78 2.42 20.74
N GLY A 74 25.35 3.26 21.68
CA GLY A 74 25.70 4.68 21.72
C GLY A 74 24.91 5.54 20.72
N MET A 75 23.66 5.14 20.41
CA MET A 75 22.77 5.86 19.49
C MET A 75 23.27 5.90 18.05
N VAL A 76 23.99 4.85 17.64
CA VAL A 76 24.52 4.67 16.28
C VAL A 76 23.59 3.77 15.48
N THR A 77 22.90 4.37 14.51
CA THR A 77 22.01 3.60 13.63
C THR A 77 22.81 2.65 12.73
N THR A 78 22.66 1.34 12.94
CA THR A 78 23.32 0.29 12.13
C THR A 78 22.69 0.17 10.74
N THR A 79 23.36 -0.52 9.82
CA THR A 79 22.82 -0.78 8.47
C THR A 79 21.52 -1.59 8.51
N ALA A 80 21.37 -2.51 9.46
CA ALA A 80 20.15 -3.31 9.63
C ALA A 80 18.96 -2.42 10.03
N MET A 81 19.15 -1.51 10.97
CA MET A 81 18.13 -0.56 11.45
C MET A 81 17.60 0.39 10.35
N ARG A 82 18.37 0.59 9.26
CA ARG A 82 18.02 1.45 8.11
C ARG A 82 17.35 0.70 6.95
N LYS A 83 17.30 -0.64 6.99
CA LYS A 83 16.83 -1.45 5.87
C LYS A 83 15.45 -2.05 6.15
N LEU A 84 14.50 -1.77 5.27
CA LEU A 84 13.27 -2.55 5.17
C LEU A 84 13.56 -3.83 4.40
N THR A 85 13.28 -4.98 5.01
CA THR A 85 13.46 -6.30 4.38
C THR A 85 12.35 -6.62 3.37
N PHE A 86 11.19 -5.97 3.49
CA PHE A 86 9.99 -6.16 2.68
C PHE A 86 9.63 -7.63 2.43
N THR A 87 9.72 -8.44 3.49
CA THR A 87 9.41 -9.88 3.47
C THR A 87 7.94 -10.14 3.11
N LEU A 88 7.59 -11.41 2.87
CA LEU A 88 6.20 -11.78 2.58
C LEU A 88 5.25 -11.34 3.70
N LEU A 89 5.66 -11.52 4.96
CA LEU A 89 4.85 -11.10 6.12
C LEU A 89 4.69 -9.57 6.17
N GLU A 90 5.76 -8.81 5.94
CA GLU A 90 5.70 -7.34 5.92
C GLU A 90 4.78 -6.82 4.81
N ARG A 91 4.72 -7.52 3.67
CA ARG A 91 3.77 -7.23 2.59
C ARG A 91 2.35 -7.60 2.95
N ALA A 92 2.14 -8.77 3.55
CA ALA A 92 0.82 -9.26 3.95
C ALA A 92 0.13 -8.33 4.95
N VAL A 93 0.87 -7.74 5.90
CA VAL A 93 0.33 -6.80 6.88
C VAL A 93 -0.21 -5.51 6.25
N LEU A 94 0.22 -5.15 5.04
CA LEU A 94 -0.23 -3.95 4.32
C LEU A 94 -1.54 -4.18 3.54
N ILE A 95 -1.86 -5.44 3.21
CA ILE A 95 -3.03 -5.81 2.41
C ILE A 95 -4.36 -5.39 3.06
N PRO A 96 -4.61 -5.63 4.38
CA PRO A 96 -5.87 -5.25 5.00
C PRO A 96 -6.19 -3.76 4.93
N VAL A 97 -5.16 -2.90 4.98
CA VAL A 97 -5.34 -1.44 4.91
C VAL A 97 -5.98 -1.05 3.58
N GLU A 98 -5.47 -1.59 2.46
CA GLU A 98 -6.01 -1.34 1.13
C GLU A 98 -7.40 -1.98 0.91
N MET A 99 -7.65 -3.12 1.53
CA MET A 99 -8.97 -3.76 1.47
C MET A 99 -10.03 -2.93 2.17
N VAL A 100 -9.74 -2.41 3.36
CA VAL A 100 -10.69 -1.59 4.13
C VAL A 100 -10.99 -0.27 3.42
N THR A 101 -9.97 0.39 2.84
CA THR A 101 -10.17 1.64 2.08
C THR A 101 -10.96 1.42 0.79
N SER A 102 -10.78 0.29 0.13
CA SER A 102 -11.45 -0.05 -1.13
C SER A 102 -12.79 -0.76 -0.94
N PHE A 103 -13.16 -1.17 0.28
CA PHE A 103 -14.34 -2.00 0.53
C PHE A 103 -15.65 -1.32 0.08
N LYS A 104 -15.85 -0.06 0.51
CA LYS A 104 -17.07 0.70 0.19
C LYS A 104 -17.25 0.93 -1.32
N PRO A 105 -16.27 1.48 -2.08
CA PRO A 105 -16.45 1.67 -3.51
C PRO A 105 -16.64 0.35 -4.26
N ASN A 106 -15.88 -0.70 -3.91
CA ASN A 106 -16.01 -2.00 -4.55
C ASN A 106 -17.35 -2.68 -4.24
N GLY A 107 -17.89 -2.52 -3.04
CA GLY A 107 -19.22 -3.03 -2.67
C GLY A 107 -20.34 -2.36 -3.49
N ILE A 108 -20.25 -1.05 -3.72
CA ILE A 108 -21.20 -0.33 -4.58
C ILE A 108 -21.09 -0.83 -6.03
N ILE A 109 -19.88 -0.95 -6.57
CA ILE A 109 -19.67 -1.45 -7.94
C ILE A 109 -20.21 -2.87 -8.09
N ALA A 110 -19.89 -3.76 -7.14
CA ALA A 110 -20.37 -5.14 -7.15
C ALA A 110 -21.91 -5.21 -7.11
N ALA A 111 -22.55 -4.40 -6.27
CA ALA A 111 -24.02 -4.34 -6.21
C ALA A 111 -24.64 -3.83 -7.51
N LEU A 112 -24.05 -2.81 -8.14
CA LEU A 112 -24.54 -2.29 -9.43
C LEU A 112 -24.37 -3.32 -10.56
N LEU A 113 -23.21 -3.98 -10.64
CA LEU A 113 -22.96 -5.04 -11.62
C LEU A 113 -23.91 -6.22 -11.45
N PHE A 114 -24.16 -6.62 -10.20
CA PHE A 114 -25.12 -7.65 -9.87
C PHE A 114 -26.52 -7.29 -10.33
N LEU A 115 -27.02 -6.11 -9.93
CA LEU A 115 -28.38 -5.68 -10.26
C LEU A 115 -28.55 -5.58 -11.77
N LEU A 116 -27.55 -5.06 -12.49
CA LEU A 116 -27.58 -4.98 -13.95
C LEU A 116 -27.76 -6.37 -14.58
N PHE A 117 -26.92 -7.34 -14.24
CA PHE A 117 -26.98 -8.66 -14.88
C PHE A 117 -28.12 -9.54 -14.36
N ALA A 118 -28.53 -9.36 -13.10
CA ALA A 118 -29.70 -10.04 -12.55
C ALA A 118 -31.01 -9.58 -13.20
N LEU A 119 -31.10 -8.31 -13.60
CA LEU A 119 -32.30 -7.76 -14.25
C LEU A 119 -32.36 -8.06 -15.75
N PHE A 120 -31.22 -8.00 -16.46
CA PHE A 120 -31.19 -8.10 -17.93
C PHE A 120 -30.87 -9.50 -18.47
N ASP A 121 -30.34 -10.41 -17.66
CA ASP A 121 -29.98 -11.76 -18.08
C ASP A 121 -30.51 -12.82 -17.12
N SER A 122 -29.84 -13.01 -15.98
CA SER A 122 -30.30 -13.95 -14.95
C SER A 122 -29.63 -13.70 -13.61
N MET A 123 -30.25 -14.19 -12.53
CA MET A 123 -29.66 -14.18 -11.19
C MET A 123 -28.29 -14.89 -11.17
N GLY A 124 -28.17 -16.00 -11.91
CA GLY A 124 -26.90 -16.74 -12.03
C GLY A 124 -25.80 -15.93 -12.72
N ALA A 125 -26.14 -15.18 -13.78
CA ALA A 125 -25.20 -14.29 -14.46
C ALA A 125 -24.72 -13.15 -13.54
N GLY A 126 -25.63 -12.57 -12.75
CA GLY A 126 -25.29 -11.57 -11.74
C GLY A 126 -24.30 -12.10 -10.69
N ILE A 127 -24.55 -13.30 -10.15
CA ILE A 127 -23.64 -13.94 -9.18
C ILE A 127 -22.28 -14.19 -9.82
N ASN A 128 -22.26 -14.79 -11.02
CA ASN A 128 -21.02 -15.09 -11.73
C ASN A 128 -20.17 -13.84 -11.99
N LEU A 129 -20.80 -12.72 -12.29
CA LEU A 129 -20.10 -11.45 -12.51
C LEU A 129 -19.54 -10.86 -11.22
N ILE A 130 -20.29 -10.89 -10.10
CA ILE A 130 -19.75 -10.44 -8.81
C ILE A 130 -18.52 -11.25 -8.44
N VAL A 131 -18.58 -12.58 -8.60
CA VAL A 131 -17.45 -13.46 -8.25
C VAL A 131 -16.24 -13.16 -9.16
N ALA A 132 -16.47 -13.00 -10.46
CA ALA A 132 -15.43 -12.61 -11.40
C ALA A 132 -14.76 -11.28 -11.03
N TYR A 133 -15.58 -10.26 -10.73
CA TYR A 133 -15.12 -8.93 -10.35
C TYR A 133 -14.39 -8.95 -9.00
N THR A 134 -14.96 -9.58 -7.99
CA THR A 134 -14.36 -9.67 -6.64
C THR A 134 -13.04 -10.41 -6.68
N GLY A 135 -12.95 -11.49 -7.45
CA GLY A 135 -11.69 -12.20 -7.65
C GLY A 135 -10.64 -11.35 -8.38
N ALA A 136 -11.03 -10.49 -9.33
CA ALA A 136 -10.11 -9.55 -9.97
C ALA A 136 -9.62 -8.47 -9.00
N VAL A 137 -10.49 -7.97 -8.12
CA VAL A 137 -10.11 -7.08 -7.02
C VAL A 137 -9.08 -7.77 -6.12
N LEU A 138 -9.36 -9.00 -5.67
CA LEU A 138 -8.44 -9.78 -4.82
C LEU A 138 -7.12 -10.11 -5.52
N ALA A 139 -7.14 -10.36 -6.83
CA ALA A 139 -5.93 -10.56 -7.62
C ALA A 139 -5.02 -9.32 -7.56
N GLY A 140 -5.61 -8.12 -7.65
CA GLY A 140 -4.87 -6.85 -7.56
C GLY A 140 -4.45 -6.48 -6.14
N THR A 141 -5.33 -6.63 -5.15
CA THR A 141 -5.08 -6.21 -3.76
C THR A 141 -4.30 -7.22 -2.94
N VAL A 142 -4.40 -8.51 -3.25
CA VAL A 142 -3.80 -9.60 -2.45
C VAL A 142 -2.72 -10.32 -3.24
N ALA A 143 -3.08 -10.89 -4.40
CA ALA A 143 -2.16 -11.75 -5.14
C ALA A 143 -0.96 -10.97 -5.69
N ALA A 144 -1.19 -9.79 -6.28
CA ALA A 144 -0.11 -8.98 -6.85
C ALA A 144 0.94 -8.57 -5.79
N PRO A 145 0.59 -8.02 -4.60
CA PRO A 145 1.57 -7.76 -3.53
C PRO A 145 2.34 -8.99 -3.06
N LEU A 146 1.69 -10.15 -2.93
CA LEU A 146 2.34 -11.40 -2.50
C LEU A 146 3.29 -11.94 -3.56
N LEU A 147 2.95 -11.79 -4.84
CA LEU A 147 3.73 -12.26 -5.99
C LEU A 147 4.76 -11.24 -6.51
N LEU A 148 4.87 -10.06 -5.89
CA LEU A 148 5.82 -9.00 -6.29
C LEU A 148 7.26 -9.46 -6.61
N PRO A 149 7.89 -10.37 -5.84
CA PRO A 149 9.26 -10.81 -6.09
C PRO A 149 9.38 -11.78 -7.26
N LEU A 150 8.29 -12.49 -7.60
CA LEU A 150 8.29 -13.53 -8.64
C LEU A 150 8.18 -12.91 -10.04
N ILE A 151 7.46 -11.80 -10.17
CA ILE A 151 7.25 -11.15 -11.47
C ILE A 151 8.36 -10.12 -11.71
N PRO A 152 9.17 -10.26 -12.77
CA PRO A 152 10.23 -9.31 -13.09
C PRO A 152 9.66 -7.92 -13.47
N GLY A 153 10.47 -6.88 -13.26
CA GLY A 153 10.11 -5.49 -13.60
C GLY A 153 9.55 -4.68 -12.42
N ARG A 154 9.47 -3.36 -12.61
CA ARG A 154 9.11 -2.39 -11.54
C ARG A 154 7.65 -1.94 -11.56
N SER A 155 6.91 -2.20 -12.64
CA SER A 155 5.55 -1.70 -12.80
C SER A 155 4.54 -2.51 -12.00
N PHE A 156 3.77 -1.82 -11.16
CA PHE A 156 2.65 -2.41 -10.43
C PHE A 156 1.45 -2.63 -11.34
N ALA A 157 1.21 -1.74 -12.30
CA ALA A 157 0.14 -1.90 -13.28
C ALA A 157 0.28 -3.21 -14.06
N VAL A 158 1.48 -3.47 -14.60
CA VAL A 158 1.76 -4.70 -15.36
C VAL A 158 1.60 -5.94 -14.49
N LYS A 159 2.11 -5.91 -13.26
CA LYS A 159 2.00 -7.06 -12.32
C LYS A 159 0.55 -7.32 -11.92
N GLY A 160 -0.23 -6.27 -11.68
CA GLY A 160 -1.65 -6.38 -11.40
C GLY A 160 -2.42 -6.90 -12.61
N ALA A 161 -2.12 -6.42 -13.81
CA ALA A 161 -2.73 -6.94 -15.04
C ALA A 161 -2.42 -8.43 -15.24
N LEU A 162 -1.18 -8.87 -15.02
CA LEU A 162 -0.80 -10.28 -15.07
C LEU A 162 -1.54 -11.13 -14.02
N ALA A 163 -1.68 -10.64 -12.80
CA ALA A 163 -2.46 -11.32 -11.76
C ALA A 163 -3.95 -11.42 -12.14
N GLY A 164 -4.50 -10.37 -12.77
CA GLY A 164 -5.88 -10.37 -13.27
C GLY A 164 -6.07 -11.30 -14.47
N LEU A 165 -5.11 -11.38 -15.39
CA LEU A 165 -5.12 -12.34 -16.50
C LEU A 165 -5.09 -13.78 -16.00
N LEU A 166 -4.26 -14.05 -14.98
CA LEU A 166 -4.24 -15.36 -14.33
C LEU A 166 -5.60 -15.68 -13.68
N TRP A 167 -6.23 -14.70 -13.02
CA TRP A 167 -7.58 -14.87 -12.48
C TRP A 167 -8.62 -15.17 -13.56
N VAL A 168 -8.60 -14.44 -14.68
CA VAL A 168 -9.48 -14.70 -15.84
C VAL A 168 -9.29 -16.12 -16.36
N ALA A 169 -8.04 -16.58 -16.49
CA ALA A 169 -7.72 -17.93 -16.94
C ALA A 169 -8.30 -18.99 -15.98
N ILE A 170 -8.11 -18.81 -14.68
CA ILE A 170 -8.60 -19.73 -13.66
C ILE A 170 -10.14 -19.75 -13.63
N TYR A 171 -10.75 -18.59 -13.51
CA TYR A 171 -12.20 -18.48 -13.31
C TYR A 171 -12.99 -18.79 -14.58
N GLY A 172 -12.53 -18.29 -15.73
CA GLY A 172 -13.25 -18.40 -17.00
C GLY A 172 -13.04 -19.74 -17.73
N TYR A 173 -11.91 -20.43 -17.51
CA TYR A 173 -11.56 -21.62 -18.30
C TYR A 173 -11.22 -22.87 -17.48
N LEU A 174 -10.71 -22.74 -16.25
CA LEU A 174 -10.29 -23.90 -15.44
C LEU A 174 -11.35 -24.37 -14.44
N LEU A 175 -12.26 -23.49 -13.99
CA LEU A 175 -13.33 -23.86 -13.08
C LEU A 175 -14.57 -24.40 -13.83
N PRO A 176 -15.08 -25.60 -13.46
CA PRO A 176 -16.29 -26.17 -14.05
C PRO A 176 -17.50 -25.25 -13.86
N GLY A 177 -18.42 -25.25 -14.83
CA GLY A 177 -19.72 -24.55 -14.73
C GLY A 177 -19.77 -23.16 -15.35
N HIS A 178 -18.68 -22.69 -15.94
CA HIS A 178 -18.62 -21.39 -16.62
C HIS A 178 -18.35 -21.60 -18.12
N SER A 179 -19.36 -21.35 -18.96
CA SER A 179 -19.21 -21.34 -20.41
C SER A 179 -19.37 -19.92 -20.93
N TRP A 180 -18.29 -19.16 -20.95
CA TRP A 180 -18.29 -17.81 -21.50
C TRP A 180 -18.36 -17.86 -23.01
N ASN A 181 -19.31 -17.13 -23.59
CA ASN A 181 -19.32 -16.90 -25.04
C ASN A 181 -18.11 -16.02 -25.43
N THR A 182 -17.80 -15.97 -26.73
CA THR A 182 -16.63 -15.24 -27.24
C THR A 182 -16.62 -13.77 -26.84
N VAL A 183 -17.79 -13.12 -26.79
CA VAL A 183 -17.92 -11.70 -26.43
C VAL A 183 -17.66 -11.48 -24.94
N THR A 184 -18.23 -12.31 -24.07
CA THR A 184 -18.03 -12.26 -22.62
C THR A 184 -16.58 -12.58 -22.25
N SER A 185 -15.95 -13.54 -22.93
CA SER A 185 -14.53 -13.83 -22.78
C SER A 185 -13.67 -12.63 -23.16
N ALA A 186 -13.94 -11.98 -24.30
CA ALA A 186 -13.21 -10.79 -24.73
C ALA A 186 -13.40 -9.62 -23.75
N ALA A 187 -14.62 -9.39 -23.27
CA ALA A 187 -14.92 -8.36 -22.29
C ALA A 187 -14.19 -8.63 -20.95
N ALA A 188 -14.21 -9.88 -20.47
CA ALA A 188 -13.54 -10.26 -19.22
C ALA A 188 -12.01 -10.16 -19.32
N LEU A 189 -11.42 -10.53 -20.46
CA LEU A 189 -9.99 -10.42 -20.73
C LEU A 189 -9.50 -8.97 -20.75
N LEU A 190 -10.36 -8.00 -21.04
CA LEU A 190 -10.01 -6.58 -21.01
C LEU A 190 -10.32 -5.96 -19.64
N ALA A 191 -11.52 -6.21 -19.11
CA ALA A 191 -12.01 -5.53 -17.91
C ALA A 191 -11.36 -6.03 -16.61
N LEU A 192 -11.27 -7.35 -16.40
CA LEU A 192 -10.79 -7.90 -15.13
C LEU A 192 -9.29 -7.64 -14.89
N PRO A 193 -8.40 -7.76 -15.90
CA PRO A 193 -7.01 -7.33 -15.75
C PRO A 193 -6.86 -5.84 -15.48
N ALA A 194 -7.72 -5.00 -16.06
CA ALA A 194 -7.71 -3.56 -15.79
C ALA A 194 -8.09 -3.26 -14.33
N VAL A 195 -9.12 -3.93 -13.79
CA VAL A 195 -9.51 -3.83 -12.37
C VAL A 195 -8.36 -4.26 -11.46
N SER A 196 -7.74 -5.41 -11.74
CA SER A 196 -6.62 -5.92 -10.96
C SER A 196 -5.39 -4.99 -11.03
N SER A 197 -5.10 -4.45 -12.23
CA SER A 197 -4.04 -3.45 -12.45
C SER A 197 -4.24 -2.19 -11.61
N PHE A 198 -5.46 -1.64 -11.62
CA PHE A 198 -5.83 -0.47 -10.82
C PHE A 198 -5.62 -0.71 -9.32
N HIS A 199 -6.08 -1.85 -8.81
CA HIS A 199 -5.90 -2.18 -7.40
C HIS A 199 -4.45 -2.44 -7.01
N ALA A 200 -3.65 -3.06 -7.88
CA ALA A 200 -2.22 -3.24 -7.64
C ALA A 200 -1.47 -1.90 -7.62
N LEU A 201 -1.86 -0.94 -8.47
CA LEU A 201 -1.27 0.41 -8.50
C LEU A 201 -1.45 1.16 -7.18
N ASN A 202 -2.55 0.94 -6.46
CA ASN A 202 -2.78 1.58 -5.15
C ASN A 202 -1.75 1.12 -4.11
N PHE A 203 -1.16 -0.07 -4.25
CA PHE A 203 -0.13 -0.58 -3.35
C PHE A 203 1.23 0.14 -3.49
N THR A 204 1.43 0.93 -4.55
CA THR A 204 2.68 1.68 -4.79
C THR A 204 3.04 2.66 -3.66
N GLY A 205 2.05 3.13 -2.90
CA GLY A 205 2.25 4.04 -1.75
C GLY A 205 2.78 3.37 -0.47
N CYS A 206 2.78 2.04 -0.42
CA CYS A 206 3.08 1.25 0.77
C CYS A 206 4.36 0.39 0.63
N THR A 207 5.12 0.59 -0.44
CA THR A 207 6.24 -0.28 -0.83
C THR A 207 7.49 0.51 -1.21
N PRO A 208 8.70 0.02 -0.85
CA PRO A 208 9.95 0.59 -1.33
C PRO A 208 10.32 0.15 -2.77
N TYR A 209 9.46 -0.61 -3.44
CA TYR A 209 9.78 -1.29 -4.70
C TYR A 209 9.88 -0.37 -5.92
N THR A 210 9.14 0.74 -5.93
CA THR A 210 9.13 1.72 -7.01
C THR A 210 9.38 3.14 -6.48
N SER A 211 9.79 4.05 -7.37
CA SER A 211 10.03 5.44 -7.03
C SER A 211 8.82 6.30 -7.40
N ARG A 212 8.70 7.48 -6.78
CA ARG A 212 7.65 8.46 -7.14
C ARG A 212 7.65 8.79 -8.64
N SER A 213 8.84 8.92 -9.26
CA SER A 213 8.96 9.16 -10.70
C SER A 213 8.52 7.97 -11.53
N GLY A 214 8.78 6.73 -11.06
CA GLY A 214 8.29 5.50 -11.66
C GLY A 214 6.77 5.44 -11.66
N VAL A 215 6.14 5.65 -10.49
CA VAL A 215 4.68 5.67 -10.36
C VAL A 215 4.05 6.74 -11.25
N LYS A 216 4.62 7.95 -11.29
CA LYS A 216 4.13 9.03 -12.16
C LYS A 216 4.20 8.67 -13.64
N LYS A 217 5.21 7.89 -14.05
CA LYS A 217 5.30 7.35 -15.41
C LYS A 217 4.19 6.33 -15.64
N GLU A 218 3.99 5.40 -14.71
CA GLU A 218 2.94 4.37 -14.80
C GLU A 218 1.52 4.96 -14.87
N MET A 219 1.22 6.03 -14.14
CA MET A 219 -0.12 6.66 -14.17
C MET A 219 -0.41 7.48 -15.44
N ARG A 220 0.61 7.78 -16.26
CA ARG A 220 0.44 8.55 -17.51
C ARG A 220 0.07 7.67 -18.69
N PHE A 221 0.29 6.37 -18.57
CA PHE A 221 0.01 5.36 -19.59
C PHE A 221 -1.13 4.48 -19.10
#